data_AF-A0A1V4CJP9-F1
#
_entry.id   AF-A0A1V4CJP9-F1
#
_cell.length_a   1.000
_cell.length_b   1.000
_cell.length_c   1.000
_cell.angle_alpha   90.00
_cell.angle_beta   90.00
_cell.angle_gamma   90.00
#
_symmetry.space_group_name_H-M   'P 1'
#
loop_
_entity.id
_entity.type
_entity.pdbx_description
1 polymer ?
#
loop_
_entity_poly.entity_id
_entity_poly.type
_entity_poly.pdbx_seq_one_letter_code
_entity_poly.pdbx_strand_id
1 'polypeptide(L)'
;MDDKSHVSLEQQLCLVCGTSFDTGNILLDRRLRASMKHHTTTGWGLCPEHQRLFSEGFVALVECDPQRSVTPSSSGLMKPEQAYRTGRLAHMKRDAFARVFNVPVAAEQPCVFVEPGVIEQLQAMVPATD
;
A
#
# COMPACT_ATOMS: atom_id res chain seq x y z
N MET A 1 20.33 24.07 -2.41
CA MET A 1 19.04 24.75 -2.11
C MET A 1 18.01 24.09 -3.00
N ASP A 2 16.98 23.47 -2.42
CA ASP A 2 15.83 22.97 -3.19
C ASP A 2 15.13 24.18 -3.81
N ASP A 3 15.21 24.30 -5.13
CA ASP A 3 14.58 25.41 -5.86
C ASP A 3 13.07 25.17 -5.86
N LYS A 4 12.34 25.95 -5.05
CA LYS A 4 10.89 25.78 -4.92
C LYS A 4 10.20 26.32 -6.16
N SER A 5 9.12 25.67 -6.57
CA SER A 5 8.32 26.03 -7.74
C SER A 5 6.86 26.24 -7.35
N HIS A 6 6.13 26.98 -8.18
CA HIS A 6 4.68 27.11 -8.10
C HIS A 6 3.98 25.94 -8.80
N VAL A 7 4.74 25.08 -9.50
CA VAL A 7 4.29 23.86 -10.16
C VAL A 7 5.05 22.66 -9.57
N SER A 8 4.36 21.54 -9.34
CA SER A 8 4.96 20.30 -8.84
C SER A 8 4.34 19.07 -9.51
N LEU A 9 5.11 17.99 -9.63
CA LEU A 9 4.60 16.68 -10.01
C LEU A 9 4.01 15.99 -8.77
N GLU A 10 2.76 15.53 -8.87
CA GLU A 10 2.10 14.82 -7.78
C GLU A 10 2.62 13.39 -7.66
N GLN A 11 3.08 13.04 -6.47
CA GLN A 11 3.40 11.68 -6.06
C GLN A 11 2.43 11.16 -5.01
N GLN A 12 2.26 9.86 -4.98
CA GLN A 12 1.59 9.15 -3.89
C GLN A 12 2.47 8.01 -3.39
N LEU A 13 2.25 7.59 -2.14
CA LEU A 13 2.86 6.39 -1.58
C LEU A 13 1.99 5.16 -1.91
N CYS A 14 2.61 4.08 -2.37
CA CYS A 14 1.88 2.86 -2.61
C CYS A 14 1.43 2.22 -1.30
N LEU A 15 0.15 1.89 -1.18
CA LEU A 15 -0.42 1.21 0.00
C LEU A 15 0.27 -0.15 0.29
N VAL A 16 0.70 -0.85 -0.76
CA VAL A 16 1.29 -2.19 -0.67
C VAL A 16 2.78 -2.12 -0.34
N CYS A 17 3.60 -1.57 -1.23
CA CYS A 17 5.06 -1.55 -1.06
C CYS A 17 5.63 -0.31 -0.35
N GLY A 18 4.83 0.74 -0.13
CA GLY A 18 5.30 1.98 0.50
C GLY A 18 6.18 2.87 -0.39
N THR A 19 6.44 2.49 -1.64
CA THR A 19 7.25 3.29 -2.57
C THR A 19 6.45 4.48 -3.10
N SER A 20 7.10 5.64 -3.25
CA SER A 20 6.55 6.80 -3.94
C SER A 20 6.46 6.54 -5.45
N PHE A 21 5.34 6.90 -6.07
CA PHE A 21 5.15 6.83 -7.51
C PHE A 21 4.47 8.09 -8.03
N ASP A 22 4.78 8.46 -9.28
CA ASP A 22 4.14 9.58 -9.94
C ASP A 22 2.71 9.21 -10.35
N THR A 23 1.78 10.11 -10.08
CA THR A 23 0.36 9.93 -10.46
C THR A 23 0.08 10.38 -11.89
N GLY A 24 1.00 11.15 -12.49
CA GLY A 24 0.80 11.86 -13.74
C GLY A 24 0.07 13.21 -13.60
N ASN A 25 -0.40 13.56 -12.39
CA ASN A 25 -1.03 14.85 -12.13
C ASN A 25 0.02 15.94 -11.88
N ILE A 26 -0.37 17.16 -12.22
CA ILE A 26 0.42 18.37 -11.97
C ILE A 26 -0.30 19.22 -10.91
N LEU A 27 0.43 19.60 -9.87
CA LEU A 27 -0.05 20.52 -8.85
C LEU A 27 0.36 21.94 -9.21
N LEU A 28 -0.56 22.88 -8.99
CA LEU A 28 -0.33 24.31 -9.19
C LEU A 28 -0.72 25.09 -7.94
N ASP A 29 0.21 25.88 -7.40
CA ASP A 29 -0.11 26.83 -6.34
C ASP A 29 -1.05 27.90 -6.93
N ARG A 30 -2.28 27.97 -6.41
CA ARG A 30 -3.32 28.86 -6.93
C ARG A 30 -2.96 30.35 -6.83
N ARG A 31 -1.97 30.72 -6.01
CA ARG A 31 -1.45 32.08 -5.87
C ARG A 31 -0.13 32.27 -6.62
N LEU A 32 0.29 31.28 -7.42
CA LEU A 32 1.53 31.25 -8.20
C LEU A 32 2.79 31.50 -7.37
N ARG A 33 2.77 31.06 -6.10
CA ARG A 33 3.92 31.19 -5.20
C ARG A 33 4.85 29.99 -5.37
N ALA A 34 6.16 30.24 -5.33
CA ALA A 34 7.18 29.20 -5.26
C ALA A 34 7.16 28.46 -3.90
N SER A 35 6.12 27.66 -3.66
CA SER A 35 5.81 27.06 -2.37
C SER A 35 6.12 25.56 -2.31
N MET A 36 6.17 24.88 -3.45
CA MET A 36 6.25 23.42 -3.55
C MET A 36 7.64 22.96 -4.00
N LYS A 37 7.98 21.72 -3.65
CA LYS A 37 9.15 21.02 -4.20
C LYS A 37 8.86 20.58 -5.63
N HIS A 38 9.88 20.09 -6.35
CA HIS A 38 9.66 19.54 -7.69
C HIS A 38 8.68 18.36 -7.68
N HIS A 39 8.78 17.46 -6.69
CA HIS A 39 7.82 16.38 -6.41
C HIS A 39 7.12 16.60 -5.07
N THR A 40 5.80 16.44 -5.05
CA THR A 40 4.99 16.61 -3.84
C THR A 40 4.14 15.38 -3.58
N THR A 41 4.35 14.75 -2.42
CA THR A 41 3.54 13.60 -1.99
C THR A 41 2.21 14.08 -1.39
N THR A 42 1.09 13.69 -1.99
CA THR A 42 -0.24 14.17 -1.60
C THR A 42 -1.09 13.14 -0.87
N GLY A 43 -0.70 11.86 -0.90
CA GLY A 43 -1.45 10.80 -0.22
C GLY A 43 -1.01 9.41 -0.62
N TRP A 44 -1.98 8.50 -0.61
CA TRP A 44 -1.79 7.07 -0.87
C TRP A 44 -2.53 6.61 -2.12
N GLY A 45 -1.96 5.62 -2.80
CA GLY A 45 -2.58 4.96 -3.94
C GLY A 45 -1.96 3.60 -4.22
N LEU A 46 -2.12 3.09 -5.43
CA LEU A 46 -1.44 1.89 -5.90
C LEU A 46 -0.47 2.26 -7.01
N CYS A 47 0.80 1.86 -6.86
CA CYS A 47 1.75 2.01 -7.96
C CYS A 47 1.31 1.11 -9.13
N PRO A 48 1.82 1.34 -10.36
CA PRO A 48 1.35 0.64 -11.56
C PRO A 48 1.32 -0.89 -11.45
N GLU A 49 2.32 -1.48 -10.79
CA GLU A 49 2.40 -2.92 -10.55
C GLU A 49 1.25 -3.42 -9.68
N HIS A 50 1.04 -2.80 -8.52
CA HIS A 50 -0.01 -3.19 -7.58
C HIS A 50 -1.41 -2.85 -8.09
N GLN A 51 -1.54 -1.79 -8.90
CA GLN A 51 -2.78 -1.48 -9.60
C GLN A 51 -3.15 -2.58 -10.60
N ARG A 52 -2.18 -3.10 -11.37
CA ARG A 52 -2.40 -4.21 -12.30
C ARG A 52 -2.88 -5.47 -11.57
N LEU A 53 -2.18 -5.87 -10.50
CA LEU A 53 -2.55 -7.05 -9.71
C LEU A 53 -3.94 -6.90 -9.08
N PHE A 54 -4.27 -5.71 -8.57
CA PHE A 54 -5.61 -5.42 -8.09
C PHE A 54 -6.67 -5.58 -9.18
N SER A 55 -6.45 -5.01 -10.36
CA SER A 55 -7.35 -5.13 -11.51
C SER A 55 -7.49 -6.58 -12.00
N GLU A 56 -6.48 -7.42 -11.80
CA GLU A 56 -6.53 -8.86 -12.07
C GLU A 56 -7.26 -9.67 -10.99
N GLY A 57 -7.83 -9.01 -9.98
CA GLY A 57 -8.62 -9.66 -8.91
C GLY A 57 -7.78 -10.25 -7.78
N PHE A 58 -6.54 -9.76 -7.59
CA PHE A 58 -5.73 -10.09 -6.43
C PHE A 58 -5.98 -9.09 -5.28
N VAL A 59 -5.78 -9.57 -4.06
CA VAL A 59 -5.60 -8.77 -2.85
C VAL A 59 -4.16 -8.96 -2.36
N ALA A 60 -3.49 -7.88 -1.98
CA ALA A 60 -2.15 -7.95 -1.42
C ALA A 60 -2.19 -8.23 0.09
N LEU A 61 -1.36 -9.16 0.54
CA LEU A 61 -1.07 -9.39 1.95
C LEU A 61 0.24 -8.69 2.26
N VAL A 62 0.18 -7.71 3.16
CA VAL A 62 1.32 -6.88 3.54
C VAL A 62 1.71 -7.22 4.97
N GLU A 63 2.86 -7.85 5.14
CA GLU A 63 3.36 -8.19 6.47
C GLU A 63 3.80 -6.93 7.21
N CYS A 64 3.26 -6.72 8.42
CA CYS A 64 3.57 -5.57 9.25
C CYS A 64 4.10 -6.01 10.61
N ASP A 65 5.09 -5.28 11.13
CA ASP A 65 5.62 -5.49 12.48
C ASP A 65 4.71 -4.77 13.50
N PRO A 66 3.96 -5.49 14.36
CA PRO A 66 3.04 -4.88 15.29
C PRO A 66 3.74 -4.10 16.41
N GLN A 67 4.99 -4.45 16.78
CA GLN A 67 5.74 -3.77 17.84
C GLN A 67 6.28 -2.40 17.39
N ARG A 68 6.60 -2.29 16.09
CA ARG A 68 7.10 -1.05 15.49
C ARG A 68 6.00 -0.19 14.90
N SER A 69 4.83 -0.79 14.70
CA SER A 69 3.65 -0.09 14.22
C SER A 69 2.97 0.71 15.32
N VAL A 70 2.37 1.84 14.95
CA VAL A 70 1.62 2.65 15.90
C VAL A 70 0.28 1.96 16.16
N THR A 71 0.07 1.47 17.39
CA THR A 71 -1.13 0.74 17.78
C THR A 71 -2.36 1.68 17.73
N PRO A 72 -3.43 1.34 17.01
CA PRO A 72 -4.63 2.15 17.00
C PRO A 72 -5.30 2.07 18.37
N SER A 73 -5.60 3.22 18.96
CA SER A 73 -6.54 3.33 20.07
C SER A 73 -7.92 2.88 19.58
N SER A 74 -8.44 1.78 20.14
CA SER A 74 -9.85 1.36 20.16
C SER A 74 -10.53 0.72 18.93
N SER A 75 -10.04 0.82 17.68
CA SER A 75 -10.83 0.33 16.51
C SER A 75 -10.34 -0.93 15.79
N GLY A 76 -9.16 -1.47 16.12
CA GLY A 76 -8.56 -2.62 15.40
C GLY A 76 -8.17 -2.33 13.94
N LEU A 77 -8.52 -1.15 13.40
CA LEU A 77 -8.20 -0.72 12.05
C LEU A 77 -6.94 0.15 12.07
N MET A 78 -5.89 -0.38 11.46
CA MET A 78 -4.62 0.31 11.26
C MET A 78 -4.67 1.17 10.01
N LYS A 79 -4.27 2.45 10.12
CA LYS A 79 -4.11 3.33 8.95
C LYS A 79 -2.79 3.04 8.23
N PRO A 80 -2.69 3.29 6.91
CA PRO A 80 -1.48 3.03 6.14
C PRO A 80 -0.21 3.73 6.65
N GLU A 81 -0.35 4.90 7.27
CA GLU A 81 0.76 5.67 7.86
C GLU A 81 1.28 5.05 9.17
N GLN A 82 0.46 4.22 9.82
CA GLN A 82 0.78 3.59 11.10
C GLN A 82 1.48 2.23 10.91
N ALA A 83 1.40 1.67 9.71
CA ALA A 83 1.89 0.34 9.35
C ALA A 83 3.41 0.34 9.13
N TYR A 84 4.14 -0.30 10.05
CA TYR A 84 5.53 -0.64 9.80
C TYR A 84 5.61 -1.90 8.94
N ARG A 85 5.79 -1.72 7.64
CA ARG A 85 5.91 -2.81 6.66
C ARG A 85 7.27 -3.49 6.79
N THR A 86 7.30 -4.82 6.86
CA THR A 86 8.57 -5.58 6.93
C THR A 86 9.25 -5.69 5.57
N GLY A 87 8.51 -5.47 4.47
CA GLY A 87 8.93 -5.69 3.10
C GLY A 87 8.51 -7.06 2.54
N ARG A 88 7.99 -7.98 3.39
CA ARG A 88 7.40 -9.23 2.91
C ARG A 88 5.98 -8.98 2.41
N LEU A 89 5.73 -9.41 1.17
CA LEU A 89 4.46 -9.22 0.46
C LEU A 89 4.04 -10.53 -0.20
N ALA A 90 2.73 -10.76 -0.29
CA ALA A 90 2.15 -11.82 -1.11
C ALA A 90 0.89 -11.33 -1.81
N HIS A 91 0.54 -11.94 -2.93
CA HIS A 91 -0.69 -11.63 -3.67
C HIS A 91 -1.55 -12.89 -3.77
N MET A 92 -2.81 -12.77 -3.38
CA MET A 92 -3.75 -13.89 -3.38
C MET A 92 -5.03 -13.51 -4.12
N LYS A 93 -5.61 -14.44 -4.88
CA LYS A 93 -6.93 -14.21 -5.48
C LYS A 93 -7.96 -13.96 -4.38
N ARG A 94 -8.86 -13.00 -4.59
CA ARG A 94 -9.89 -12.63 -3.60
C ARG A 94 -10.73 -13.82 -3.13
N ASP A 95 -11.11 -14.73 -4.04
CA ASP A 95 -11.86 -15.92 -3.69
C ASP A 95 -11.05 -16.90 -2.82
N ALA A 96 -9.75 -17.01 -3.08
CA ALA A 96 -8.86 -17.83 -2.24
C ALA A 96 -8.69 -17.20 -0.86
N PHE A 97 -8.57 -15.87 -0.79
CA PHE A 97 -8.51 -15.16 0.48
C PHE A 97 -9.75 -15.44 1.35
N ALA A 98 -10.95 -15.31 0.77
CA ALA A 98 -12.20 -15.55 1.49
C ALA A 98 -12.28 -16.99 2.03
N ARG A 99 -11.77 -17.98 1.29
CA ARG A 99 -11.71 -19.38 1.74
C ARG A 99 -10.68 -19.62 2.83
N VAL A 100 -9.50 -19.02 2.73
CA VAL A 100 -8.38 -19.24 3.67
C VAL A 100 -8.61 -18.52 4.99
N PHE A 101 -9.05 -17.26 4.95
CA PHE A 101 -9.23 -16.43 6.14
C PHE A 101 -10.66 -16.45 6.70
N ASN A 102 -11.61 -17.07 5.99
CA ASN A 102 -13.04 -17.12 6.36
C ASN A 102 -13.65 -15.73 6.63
N VAL A 103 -13.11 -14.69 6.01
CA VAL A 103 -13.54 -13.29 6.13
C VAL A 103 -13.56 -12.67 4.74
N PRO A 104 -14.63 -11.95 4.35
CA PRO A 104 -14.69 -11.27 3.07
C PRO A 104 -13.77 -10.04 3.05
N VAL A 105 -13.18 -9.76 1.88
CA VAL A 105 -12.49 -8.49 1.61
C VAL A 105 -13.41 -7.63 0.77
N ALA A 106 -13.61 -6.37 1.15
CA ALA A 106 -14.41 -5.44 0.39
C ALA A 106 -13.87 -5.30 -1.05
N ALA A 107 -14.74 -5.11 -2.03
CA ALA A 107 -14.36 -5.02 -3.44
C ALA A 107 -13.27 -3.95 -3.69
N GLU A 108 -13.41 -2.80 -3.05
CA GLU A 108 -12.49 -1.66 -3.17
C GLU A 108 -11.23 -1.78 -2.29
N GLN A 109 -11.10 -2.82 -1.47
CA GLN A 109 -9.96 -2.97 -0.56
C GLN A 109 -8.80 -3.67 -1.28
N PRO A 110 -7.65 -2.99 -1.52
CA PRO A 110 -6.59 -3.54 -2.34
C PRO A 110 -5.59 -4.40 -1.57
N CYS A 111 -5.50 -4.21 -0.26
CA CYS A 111 -4.59 -4.94 0.60
C CYS A 111 -5.16 -5.16 1.99
N VAL A 112 -4.56 -6.13 2.68
CA VAL A 112 -4.75 -6.40 4.10
C VAL A 112 -3.39 -6.41 4.79
N PHE A 113 -3.34 -5.93 6.03
CA PHE A 113 -2.16 -6.04 6.87
C PHE A 113 -2.23 -7.36 7.64
N VAL A 114 -1.14 -8.12 7.61
CA VAL A 114 -1.03 -9.41 8.28
C VAL A 114 0.15 -9.41 9.25
N GLU A 115 0.05 -10.23 10.29
CA GLU A 115 1.11 -10.40 11.27
C GLU A 115 2.32 -11.15 10.67
N PRO A 116 3.52 -10.99 11.26
CA PRO A 116 4.70 -11.72 10.84
C PRO A 116 4.49 -13.24 10.85
N GLY A 117 4.92 -13.90 9.78
CA GLY A 117 4.84 -15.36 9.64
C GLY A 117 3.58 -15.88 8.94
N VAL A 118 2.52 -15.08 8.77
CA VAL A 118 1.34 -15.49 8.00
C VAL A 118 1.71 -15.83 6.55
N ILE A 119 2.51 -14.98 5.91
CA ILE A 119 2.96 -15.22 4.52
C ILE A 119 3.80 -16.49 4.42
N GLU A 120 4.64 -16.75 5.42
CA GLU A 120 5.50 -17.95 5.47
C GLU A 120 4.67 -19.23 5.61
N GLN A 121 3.67 -19.22 6.48
CA GLN A 121 2.74 -20.34 6.64
C GLN A 121 1.98 -20.61 5.34
N LEU A 122 1.50 -19.57 4.65
CA LEU A 122 0.83 -19.72 3.36
C LEU A 122 1.75 -20.33 2.30
N GLN A 123 3.02 -19.94 2.26
CA GLN A 123 4.02 -20.52 1.35
C GLN A 123 4.25 -22.01 1.66
N ALA A 124 4.33 -22.40 2.94
CA ALA A 124 4.49 -23.79 3.34
C ALA A 124 3.29 -24.69 3.01
N MET A 125 2.10 -24.11 2.81
CA MET A 125 0.90 -24.83 2.38
C MET A 125 0.85 -25.10 0.87
N VAL A 126 1.68 -24.41 0.08
CA VAL A 126 1.78 -24.65 -1.36
C VAL A 126 2.68 -25.86 -1.57
N PRO A 127 2.20 -26.95 -2.20
CA PRO A 127 3.07 -28.07 -2.53
C PRO A 127 4.18 -27.56 -3.45
N ALA A 128 5.41 -28.07 -3.26
CA ALA A 128 6.50 -27.77 -4.18
C ALA A 128 6.06 -28.15 -5.60
N THR A 129 5.94 -27.17 -6.47
CA THR A 129 5.78 -27.40 -7.91
C THR A 129 7.09 -27.98 -8.43
N ASP A 130 7.08 -29.29 -8.73
CA ASP A 130 8.02 -29.95 -9.65
C ASP A 130 7.80 -29.46 -11.09
#